data_AF-A0A4S4HYE9-F1
#
_entry.id   AF-A0A4S4HYE9-F1
#
_cell.length_a   1.000
_cell.length_b   1.000
_cell.length_c   1.000
_cell.angle_alpha   90.00
_cell.angle_beta   90.00
_cell.angle_gamma   90.00
#
_symmetry.space_group_name_H-M   'P 1'
#
loop_
_entity.id
_entity.type
_entity.pdbx_description
1 polymer ?
#
loop_
_entity_poly.entity_id
_entity_poly.type
_entity_poly.pdbx_seq_one_letter_code
_entity_poly.pdbx_strand_id
1 'polypeptide(L)' 'MKEKPKLKNFYKKTLAIELIKMGHDLHHTMRNRSNPKYQVYVFEETPELIRDMLAIVEWQERLHQERSEK' A
#
# COMPACT_ATOMS: atom_id res chain seq x y z
N MET A 1 8.60 14.37 -24.55
CA MET A 1 8.24 14.64 -23.13
C MET A 1 8.22 13.30 -22.41
N LYS A 2 8.85 13.16 -21.23
CA LYS A 2 8.67 11.94 -20.42
C LYS A 2 7.25 11.94 -19.87
N GLU A 3 6.53 10.83 -20.04
CA GLU A 3 5.21 10.67 -19.41
C GLU A 3 5.37 10.72 -17.89
N LYS A 4 4.39 11.33 -17.20
CA LYS A 4 4.40 11.36 -15.74
C LYS A 4 4.14 9.94 -15.21
N PRO A 5 4.86 9.49 -14.17
CA PRO A 5 4.60 8.19 -13.58
C PRO A 5 3.16 8.13 -13.06
N LYS A 6 2.52 6.96 -13.24
CA LYS A 6 1.22 6.69 -12.61
C LYS A 6 1.43 6.56 -11.11
N LEU A 7 0.47 7.02 -10.30
CA LEU A 7 0.58 7.03 -8.84
C LEU A 7 -0.56 6.24 -8.22
N LYS A 8 -0.25 5.53 -7.13
CA LYS A 8 -1.20 4.74 -6.35
C LYS A 8 -1.27 5.23 -4.90
N ASN A 9 -2.50 5.40 -4.41
CA ASN A 9 -2.76 5.81 -3.03
C ASN A 9 -3.05 4.60 -2.14
N PHE A 10 -2.42 4.56 -0.97
CA PHE A 10 -2.63 3.54 0.05
C PHE A 10 -3.11 4.20 1.35
N TYR A 11 -4.21 3.68 1.89
CA TYR A 11 -4.84 4.19 3.10
C TYR A 11 -4.51 3.36 4.35
N LYS A 12 -3.98 2.15 4.16
CA LYS A 12 -3.61 1.23 5.24
C LYS A 12 -2.11 1.38 5.57
N LYS A 13 -1.82 1.93 6.74
CA LYS A 13 -0.43 2.17 7.21
C LYS A 13 0.44 0.91 7.19
N THR A 14 -0.09 -0.22 7.65
CA THR A 14 0.69 -1.47 7.72
C THR A 14 1.08 -1.97 6.34
N LEU A 15 0.17 -1.92 5.35
CA LEU A 15 0.46 -2.27 3.97
C LEU A 15 1.54 -1.37 3.37
N ALA A 16 1.43 -0.05 3.57
CA ALA A 16 2.44 0.90 3.08
C ALA A 16 3.84 0.63 3.69
N ILE A 17 3.91 0.28 4.98
CA ILE A 17 5.17 -0.05 5.64
C ILE A 17 5.79 -1.33 5.06
N GLU A 18 4.99 -2.37 4.80
CA GLU A 18 5.51 -3.60 4.20
C GLU A 18 6.04 -3.36 2.78
N LEU A 19 5.34 -2.55 1.98
CA LEU A 19 5.82 -2.16 0.65
C LEU A 19 7.15 -1.39 0.72
N ILE A 20 7.30 -0.47 1.67
CA ILE A 20 8.58 0.25 1.90
C ILE A 20 9.71 -0.71 2.28
N LYS A 21 9.43 -1.69 3.16
CA LYS A 21 10.42 -2.71 3.56
C LYS A 21 10.83 -3.60 2.39
N MET A 22 9.93 -3.82 1.43
CA MET A 22 10.20 -4.55 0.18
C MET A 22 10.97 -3.71 -0.85
N GLY A 23 11.27 -2.45 -0.55
CA GLY A 23 12.07 -1.57 -1.40
C GLY A 23 11.25 -0.73 -2.39
N HIS A 24 9.92 -0.65 -2.23
CA HIS A 24 9.11 0.26 -3.05
C HIS A 24 9.27 1.71 -2.61
N ASP A 25 9.50 2.60 -3.57
CA ASP A 25 9.72 4.02 -3.31
C ASP A 25 8.43 4.74 -2.91
N LEU A 26 8.43 5.27 -1.70
CA LEU A 26 7.39 6.17 -1.23
C LEU A 26 7.58 7.54 -1.89
N HIS A 27 6.78 7.86 -2.89
CA HIS A 27 6.85 9.13 -3.60
C HIS A 27 6.53 10.31 -2.67
N HIS A 28 5.43 10.25 -1.93
CA HIS A 28 5.07 11.26 -0.93
C HIS A 28 3.95 10.76 -0.02
N THR A 29 3.59 11.58 0.97
CA THR A 29 2.41 11.33 1.80
C THR A 29 1.54 12.58 1.84
N MET A 30 0.24 12.39 2.05
CA MET A 30 -0.72 13.48 2.18
C MET A 30 -1.74 13.18 3.27
N ARG A 31 -2.36 14.23 3.84
CA ARG A 31 -3.49 14.05 4.76
C ARG A 31 -4.70 13.57 3.97
N ASN A 32 -5.45 12.63 4.55
CA ASN A 32 -6.72 12.20 3.97
C ASN A 32 -7.72 13.38 4.00
N ARG A 33 -8.33 13.68 2.84
CA ARG A 33 -9.28 14.78 2.68
C ARG A 33 -10.56 14.62 3.49
N SER A 34 -11.02 13.37 3.68
CA SER A 34 -12.24 13.05 4.43
C SER A 34 -12.01 13.06 5.94
N ASN A 35 -10.85 12.60 6.39
CA ASN A 35 -10.48 12.61 7.81
C ASN A 35 -8.99 12.92 7.98
N PRO A 36 -8.65 14.18 8.33
CA PRO A 36 -7.26 14.64 8.44
C PRO A 36 -6.40 13.91 9.50
N LYS A 37 -7.00 13.10 10.37
CA LYS A 37 -6.28 12.23 11.33
C LYS A 37 -5.50 11.13 10.61
N TYR A 38 -5.94 10.73 9.42
CA TYR A 38 -5.31 9.64 8.66
C TYR A 38 -4.34 10.18 7.60
N GLN A 39 -3.24 9.45 7.42
CA GLN A 39 -2.27 9.69 6.37
C GLN A 39 -2.52 8.76 5.18
N VAL A 40 -2.40 9.30 3.97
CA VAL A 40 -2.39 8.55 2.71
C VAL A 40 -0.94 8.47 2.22
N TYR A 41 -0.52 7.28 1.86
CA TYR A 41 0.82 6.98 1.34
C TYR A 41 0.75 6.81 -0.17
N VAL A 42 1.61 7.49 -0.91
CA VAL A 42 1.58 7.50 -2.38
C VAL A 42 2.85 6.90 -2.93
N PHE A 43 2.69 5.93 -3.81
CA PHE A 43 3.78 5.22 -4.49
C PHE A 43 3.65 5.36 -6.00
N GLU A 44 4.74 5.15 -6.73
CA GLU A 44 4.69 4.99 -8.18
C GLU A 44 4.03 3.65 -8.53
N GLU A 45 3.03 3.67 -9.41
CA GLU A 45 2.31 2.48 -9.83
C GLU A 45 3.15 1.70 -10.85
N THR A 46 3.89 0.72 -10.34
CA THR A 46 4.63 -0.27 -11.13
C THR A 46 3.92 -1.64 -11.10
N PRO A 47 4.12 -2.50 -12.12
CA PRO A 47 3.62 -3.87 -12.08
C PRO A 47 4.08 -4.66 -10.85
N GLU A 48 5.31 -4.41 -10.39
CA GLU A 48 5.91 -5.00 -9.19
C GLU A 48 5.17 -4.57 -7.92
N LEU A 49 4.90 -3.27 -7.76
CA LEU A 49 4.13 -2.74 -6.63
C LEU A 49 2.76 -3.41 -6.52
N ILE A 50 2.06 -3.56 -7.65
CA ILE A 50 0.73 -4.16 -7.68
C ILE A 50 0.80 -5.65 -7.29
N ARG A 51 1.80 -6.38 -7.79
CA ARG A 51 2.00 -7.79 -7.44
C ARG A 51 2.26 -7.98 -5.95
N ASP A 52 3.18 -7.20 -5.39
CA ASP A 52 3.57 -7.33 -3.98
C ASP A 52 2.43 -6.90 -3.06
N MET A 53 1.70 -5.85 -3.42
CA MET A 53 0.48 -5.44 -2.71
C MET A 53 -0.53 -6.59 -2.62
N LEU A 54 -0.82 -7.27 -3.74
CA LEU A 54 -1.77 -8.39 -3.76
C LEU A 54 -1.29 -9.53 -2.88
N ALA A 55 -0.02 -9.92 -2.98
CA ALA A 55 0.57 -10.97 -2.16
C ALA A 55 0.48 -10.67 -0.65
N ILE A 56 0.74 -9.42 -0.24
CA ILE A 56 0.62 -9.00 1.17
C ILE A 56 -0.84 -9.09 1.64
N VAL A 57 -1.80 -8.64 0.82
CA VAL A 57 -3.22 -8.66 1.18
C VAL A 57 -3.73 -10.10 1.31
N GLU A 58 -3.44 -10.95 0.33
CA GLU A 58 -3.81 -12.38 0.35
C GLU A 58 -3.24 -13.10 1.58
N TRP A 59 -1.97 -12.83 1.92
CA TRP A 59 -1.34 -13.39 3.11
C TRP A 59 -2.01 -12.92 4.41
N GLN A 60 -2.36 -11.63 4.51
CA GLN A 60 -3.07 -11.09 5.68
C GLN A 60 -4.46 -11.71 5.83
N GLU A 61 -5.22 -11.84 4.75
CA GLU A 61 -6.55 -12.44 4.75
C GLU A 61 -6.53 -13.90 5.20
N ARG A 62 -5.58 -14.69 4.70
CA ARG A 62 -5.40 -16.08 5.14
C ARG A 62 -5.14 -16.18 6.64
N LEU A 63 -4.23 -15.35 7.17
CA LEU A 63 -3.96 -15.31 8.61
C LEU A 63 -5.17 -14.87 9.44
N HIS A 64 -6.02 -14.00 8.91
CA HIS A 64 -7.25 -13.59 9.57
C HIS A 64 -8.26 -14.75 9.65
N GLN A 65 -8.40 -15.54 8.59
CA GLN A 65 -9.27 -16.73 8.58
C GLN A 65 -8.80 -17.79 9.59
N GLU A 66 -7.51 -18.14 9.57
CA GLU A 66 -6.93 -19.13 10.50
C GLU A 66 -7.08 -18.74 11.98
N ARG A 67 -7.14 -17.44 12.29
CA ARG A 67 -7.39 -16.93 13.65
C ARG A 67 -8.86 -16.95 14.03
N SER A 68 -9.75 -16.81 13.05
CA SER A 68 -11.20 -16.84 13.27
C SER A 68 -11.75 -18.24 13.48
N GLU A 69 -11.03 -19.26 13.01
CA GLU A 69 -11.42 -20.68 13.12
C GLU A 69 -10.98 -21.32 14.44
N LYS A 70 -10.21 -20.60 15.28
CA LYS A 70 -9.78 -21.03 16.63
C LYS A 70 -10.70 -20.46 17.71
#